data_AF-A0A939JGZ2-F1
#
_entry.id   AF-A0A939JGZ2-F1
#
_cell.length_a   1.000
_cell.length_b   1.000
_cell.length_c   1.000
_cell.angle_alpha   90.00
_cell.angle_beta   90.00
_cell.angle_gamma   90.00
#
_symmetry.space_group_name_H-M   'P 1'
#
loop_
_entity.id
_entity.type
_entity.pdbx_description
1 polymer ?
#
loop_
_entity_poly.entity_id
_entity_poly.type
_entity_poly.pdbx_seq_one_letter_code
_entity_poly.pdbx_strand_id
1 'polypeptide(L)'
;MPTNSPQPLAFPRQYARTQRFTLGAPRAFTVSPDGHHVLFLRSPSGTDRAGGLWSLDLDGPAERLVADPQALLGGAAEERLRV
;
A
#
# COMPACT_ATOMS: atom_id res chain seq x y z
N MET A 1 31.04 17.02 9.35
CA MET A 1 29.78 16.67 10.05
C MET A 1 29.36 15.29 9.57
N PRO A 2 29.33 14.23 10.39
CA PRO A 2 28.74 12.97 9.94
C PRO A 2 27.23 13.18 9.74
N THR A 3 26.75 12.99 8.52
CA THR A 3 25.32 12.92 8.23
C THR A 3 24.79 11.63 8.84
N ASN A 4 23.92 11.75 9.84
CA ASN A 4 23.29 10.61 10.48
C ASN A 4 22.26 9.99 9.52
N SER A 5 22.74 9.21 8.55
CA SER A 5 21.90 8.35 7.73
C SER A 5 21.30 7.26 8.65
N PRO A 6 19.98 7.03 8.62
CA PRO A 6 19.38 6.00 9.46
C PRO A 6 20.04 4.65 9.18
N GLN A 7 20.63 4.04 10.20
CA GLN A 7 21.23 2.72 10.10
C GLN A 7 20.13 1.69 9.77
N PRO A 8 20.36 0.77 8.82
CA PRO A 8 19.39 -0.27 8.48
C PRO A 8 18.99 -1.09 9.73
N LEU A 9 17.70 -1.35 9.89
CA LEU A 9 17.21 -2.23 10.96
C LEU A 9 17.80 -3.63 10.80
N ALA A 10 18.15 -4.28 11.92
CA ALA A 10 18.51 -5.70 11.91
C ALA A 10 17.38 -6.54 11.28
N PHE A 11 17.75 -7.60 10.57
CA PHE A 11 16.84 -8.40 9.76
C PHE A 11 15.53 -8.80 10.47
N PRO A 12 15.52 -9.35 11.70
CA PRO A 12 14.25 -9.72 12.35
C PRO A 12 13.29 -8.55 12.55
N ARG A 13 13.83 -7.37 12.88
CA ARG A 13 13.03 -6.14 13.03
C ARG A 13 12.53 -5.63 11.69
N GLN A 14 13.37 -5.67 10.65
CA GLN A 14 12.99 -5.28 9.30
C GLN A 14 11.91 -6.21 8.74
N TYR A 15 12.10 -7.52 8.85
CA TYR A 15 11.16 -8.56 8.43
C TYR A 15 9.80 -8.43 9.11
N ALA A 16 9.77 -8.16 10.42
CA ALA A 16 8.52 -7.90 11.13
C ALA A 16 7.84 -6.60 10.67
N ARG A 17 8.61 -5.51 10.52
CA ARG A 17 8.09 -4.18 10.16
C ARG A 17 7.46 -4.13 8.76
N THR A 18 8.00 -4.90 7.82
CA THR A 18 7.49 -4.97 6.44
C THR A 18 6.46 -6.08 6.23
N GLN A 19 6.06 -6.77 7.30
CA GLN A 19 5.26 -8.00 7.25
C GLN A 19 5.83 -9.02 6.25
N ARG A 20 7.05 -9.48 6.48
CA ARG A 20 7.74 -10.42 5.58
C ARG A 20 7.96 -9.84 4.17
N PHE A 21 8.14 -8.53 4.08
CA PHE A 21 8.30 -7.77 2.83
C PHE A 21 7.09 -7.84 1.89
N THR A 22 5.88 -8.05 2.41
CA THR A 22 4.65 -8.05 1.60
C THR A 22 3.94 -6.71 1.57
N LEU A 23 4.21 -5.82 2.53
CA LEU A 23 3.71 -4.44 2.45
C LEU A 23 4.32 -3.75 1.21
N GLY A 24 3.51 -2.97 0.51
CA GLY A 24 3.85 -2.32 -0.75
C GLY A 24 3.64 -3.20 -1.99
N ALA A 25 3.46 -4.51 -1.83
CA ALA A 25 3.14 -5.38 -2.95
C ALA A 25 1.65 -5.23 -3.35
N PRO A 26 1.34 -5.02 -4.65
CA PRO A 26 -0.02 -5.07 -5.16
C PRO A 26 -0.71 -6.42 -4.91
N ARG A 27 -2.00 -6.41 -4.58
CA ARG A 27 -2.83 -7.62 -4.38
C ARG A 27 -4.29 -7.37 -4.76
N ALA A 28 -5.10 -8.43 -4.77
CA ALA A 28 -6.56 -8.36 -4.99
C ALA A 28 -6.93 -7.60 -6.28
N PHE A 29 -6.38 -8.05 -7.40
CA PHE A 29 -6.58 -7.42 -8.70
C PHE A 29 -8.00 -7.63 -9.23
N THR A 30 -8.54 -6.63 -9.90
CA THR A 30 -9.78 -6.70 -10.69
C THR A 30 -9.58 -5.92 -11.97
N VAL A 31 -9.90 -6.53 -13.12
CA VAL A 31 -9.87 -5.86 -14.42
C VAL A 31 -11.25 -5.22 -14.66
N SER A 32 -11.29 -3.98 -15.14
CA SER A 32 -12.55 -3.32 -15.50
C SER A 32 -13.24 -4.07 -16.64
N PRO A 33 -14.59 -4.09 -16.70
CA PRO A 33 -15.30 -4.79 -17.77
C PRO A 33 -14.98 -4.27 -19.19
N ASP A 34 -14.62 -2.99 -19.29
CA ASP A 34 -14.19 -2.34 -20.53
C ASP A 34 -12.73 -2.63 -20.90
N GLY A 35 -11.96 -3.26 -20.01
CA GLY A 35 -10.57 -3.68 -20.25
C GLY A 35 -9.54 -2.55 -20.22
N HIS A 36 -9.93 -1.32 -19.87
CA HIS A 36 -9.01 -0.16 -19.91
C HIS A 36 -8.24 0.06 -18.61
N HIS A 37 -8.67 -0.54 -17.49
CA HIS A 37 -8.04 -0.31 -16.18
C HIS A 37 -7.96 -1.57 -15.33
N VAL A 38 -6.95 -1.62 -14.45
CA VAL A 38 -6.82 -2.65 -13.41
C VAL A 38 -6.87 -1.99 -12.04
N LEU A 39 -7.82 -2.42 -11.21
CA LEU A 39 -7.91 -2.04 -9.81
C LEU A 39 -7.14 -3.03 -8.93
N PHE A 40 -6.46 -2.54 -7.90
CA PHE A 40 -5.74 -3.38 -6.94
C PHE A 40 -5.55 -2.68 -5.60
N LEU A 41 -5.28 -3.46 -4.55
CA LEU A 41 -4.93 -2.96 -3.23
C LEU A 41 -3.41 -2.90 -3.07
N ARG A 42 -2.89 -1.78 -2.58
CA ARG A 42 -1.47 -1.61 -2.26
C ARG A 42 -1.29 -0.61 -1.12
N SER A 43 -0.40 -0.90 -0.17
CA SER A 43 0.01 0.10 0.82
C SER A 43 0.98 1.11 0.21
N PRO A 44 0.91 2.40 0.56
CA PRO A 44 1.77 3.44 -0.04
C PRO A 44 3.27 3.20 0.13
N SER A 45 3.67 2.44 1.16
CA SER A 45 5.05 2.03 1.38
C SER A 45 5.16 0.60 1.89
N GLY A 46 6.38 0.06 1.86
CA GLY A 46 6.73 -1.24 2.44
C GLY A 46 6.64 -1.32 3.96
N THR A 47 6.20 -0.26 4.63
CA THR A 47 6.01 -0.25 6.09
C THR A 47 4.66 0.32 6.52
N ASP A 48 3.84 0.77 5.57
CA ASP A 48 2.49 1.23 5.83
C ASP A 48 1.54 0.03 5.86
N ARG A 49 0.72 -0.08 6.90
CA ARG A 49 -0.24 -1.16 7.05
C ARG A 49 -1.56 -0.89 6.33
N ALA A 50 -1.90 0.39 6.10
CA ALA A 50 -3.13 0.76 5.42
C ALA A 50 -2.99 0.50 3.91
N GLY A 51 -3.96 -0.23 3.35
CA GLY A 51 -4.03 -0.48 1.91
C GLY A 51 -4.92 0.55 1.23
N GLY A 52 -4.39 1.29 0.26
CA GLY A 52 -5.17 2.11 -0.65
C GLY A 52 -5.72 1.29 -1.81
N LEU A 53 -6.82 1.77 -2.40
CA LEU A 53 -7.30 1.28 -3.70
C LEU A 53 -6.62 2.08 -4.80
N TRP A 54 -5.97 1.38 -5.72
CA TRP A 54 -5.26 1.97 -6.85
C TRP A 54 -5.89 1.53 -8.16
N SER A 55 -5.74 2.37 -9.18
CA SER A 55 -6.05 2.05 -10.57
C SER A 55 -4.79 2.22 -11.40
N LEU A 56 -4.49 1.22 -12.21
CA LEU A 56 -3.57 1.32 -13.34
C LEU A 56 -4.41 1.54 -14.60
N ASP A 57 -4.16 2.63 -15.31
CA ASP A 57 -4.61 2.82 -16.69
C ASP A 57 -3.77 1.94 -17.61
N LEU A 58 -4.38 1.29 -18.60
CA LEU A 58 -3.68 0.44 -19.57
C LEU A 58 -3.40 1.16 -20.89
N ASP A 59 -4.09 2.26 -21.16
CA ASP A 59 -3.85 3.11 -22.33
C ASP A 59 -2.77 4.18 -22.04
N GLY A 60 -2.42 4.39 -20.77
CA GLY A 60 -1.37 5.30 -20.32
C GLY A 60 -0.53 4.71 -19.18
N PRO A 61 0.67 5.27 -18.89
CA PRO A 61 1.59 4.71 -17.90
C PRO A 61 1.22 5.05 -16.44
N ALA A 62 -0.02 5.46 -16.16
CA ALA A 62 -0.37 6.10 -14.90
C ALA A 62 -1.07 5.15 -13.92
N GLU A 63 -0.38 4.87 -12.81
CA GLU A 63 -1.05 4.42 -11.60
C GLU A 63 -1.57 5.64 -10.81
N ARG A 64 -2.79 5.53 -10.29
CA ARG A 64 -3.37 6.56 -9.41
C ARG A 64 -4.05 5.95 -8.20
N LEU A 65 -4.01 6.67 -7.08
CA LEU A 65 -4.80 6.35 -5.90
C LEU A 65 -6.26 6.75 -6.15
N VAL A 66 -7.18 5.80 -5.98
CA VAL A 66 -8.62 5.98 -6.20
C VAL A 66 -9.36 6.12 -4.87
N ALA A 67 -8.92 5.40 -3.83
CA ALA A 67 -9.46 5.52 -2.49
C ALA A 67 -8.34 5.47 -1.45
N ASP A 68 -8.18 6.56 -0.71
CA ASP A 68 -7.25 6.68 0.41
C ASP A 68 -7.95 6.31 1.72
N PRO A 69 -7.54 5.25 2.43
CA PRO A 69 -8.12 4.90 3.73
C PRO A 69 -7.98 6.01 4.78
N GLN A 70 -6.91 6.81 4.75
CA GLN A 70 -6.75 7.91 5.72
C GLN A 70 -7.79 9.01 5.48
N ALA A 71 -8.03 9.37 4.23
CA ALA A 71 -9.06 10.32 3.85
C ALA A 71 -10.47 9.78 4.17
N LEU A 72 -10.72 8.50 3.90
CA LEU A 72 -12.02 7.85 4.17
C LEU A 72 -12.33 7.74 5.66
N LEU A 73 -11.33 7.45 6.49
CA LEU A 73 -11.51 7.31 7.94
C LEU A 73 -11.59 8.66 8.66
N GLY A 74 -11.20 9.77 8.03
CA GLY A 74 -11.27 11.10 8.64
C GLY A 74 -10.49 11.21 9.97
N GLY A 75 -9.40 10.45 10.11
CA GLY A 75 -8.60 10.39 11.34
C GLY A 75 -9.09 9.38 12.39
N ALA A 76 -10.20 8.67 12.14
CA ALA A 76 -10.59 7.53 12.95
C ALA A 76 -9.61 6.34 12.74
N ALA A 77 -9.50 5.50 13.76
CA ALA A 77 -8.80 4.23 13.61
C ALA A 77 -9.65 3.25 12.79
N GLU A 78 -8.99 2.42 11.99
CA GLU A 78 -9.65 1.29 11.31
C GLU A 78 -10.15 0.30 12.37
N GLU A 79 -11.45 -0.02 12.33
CA GLU A 79 -12.04 -1.05 13.18
C GLU A 79 -12.07 -2.38 12.43
N ARG A 80 -11.50 -3.43 13.05
CA ARG A 80 -11.51 -4.77 12.48
C ARG A 80 -12.41 -5.67 13.31
N LEU A 81 -13.52 -6.09 12.72
CA LEU A 81 -14.42 -7.07 13.33
C LEU A 81 -13.62 -8.36 13.59
N ARG A 82 -13.64 -8.80 14.85
CA ARG A 82 -13.07 -10.08 15.25
C ARG A 82 -14.13 -11.15 15.01
N VAL A 83 -13.86 -12.03 14.06
CA VAL A 83 -14.65 -13.25 13.80
C VAL A 83 -14.08 -14.43 14.59
#